data_AF-A0A5R9NZY1-F1
#
_entry.id   AF-A0A5R9NZY1-F1
#
_cell.length_a   1.000
_cell.length_b   1.000
_cell.length_c   1.000
_cell.angle_alpha   90.00
_cell.angle_beta   90.00
_cell.angle_gamma   90.00
#
_symmetry.space_group_name_H-M   'P 1'
#
loop_
_entity.id
_entity.type
_entity.pdbx_description
1 polymer ?
#
loop_
_entity_poly.entity_id
_entity_poly.type
_entity_poly.pdbx_seq_one_letter_code
_entity_poly.pdbx_strand_id
1 'polypeptide(L)'
;MAKLTTDQYVAAVAARLAHLTQTYAIIFFASIATMFAILAYASSAGLAARFALATIVVANTVYGVLATKSALDDLKAMLADAVDDFSGSNFGAQLKQIPTALYTGTSFILVLAMGVTQLWAIISA
;
A
#
# COMPACT_ATOMS: atom_id res chain seq x y z
N MET A 1 -20.98 -4.91 20.42
CA MET A 1 -21.25 -4.46 19.04
C MET A 1 -21.99 -5.58 18.31
N ALA A 2 -22.97 -5.27 17.46
CA ALA A 2 -23.65 -6.29 16.67
C ALA A 2 -22.65 -6.93 15.69
N LYS A 3 -22.60 -8.27 15.62
CA LYS A 3 -21.77 -8.97 14.64
C LYS A 3 -22.33 -8.71 13.23
N LEU A 4 -21.43 -8.47 12.27
CA LEU A 4 -21.81 -8.39 10.86
C LEU A 4 -22.42 -9.73 10.42
N THR A 5 -23.42 -9.68 9.56
CA THR A 5 -23.89 -10.88 8.85
C THR A 5 -22.80 -11.42 7.93
N THR A 6 -22.86 -12.70 7.57
CA THR A 6 -21.88 -13.32 6.65
C THR A 6 -21.76 -12.56 5.34
N ASP A 7 -22.88 -12.11 4.76
CA ASP A 7 -22.90 -11.33 3.52
C ASP A 7 -22.21 -9.96 3.70
N GLN A 8 -22.45 -9.28 4.82
CA GLN A 8 -21.78 -8.02 5.14
C GLN A 8 -20.28 -8.20 5.35
N TYR A 9 -19.86 -9.31 5.98
CA TYR A 9 -18.45 -9.63 6.17
C TYR A 9 -17.75 -9.87 4.82
N VAL A 10 -18.33 -10.71 3.95
CA VAL A 10 -17.78 -11.00 2.61
C VAL A 10 -17.70 -9.73 1.77
N ALA A 11 -18.75 -8.90 1.77
CA ALA A 11 -18.76 -7.63 1.05
C ALA A 11 -17.67 -6.67 1.57
N ALA A 12 -17.48 -6.57 2.89
CA ALA A 12 -16.47 -5.72 3.49
C ALA A 12 -15.04 -6.20 3.18
N VAL A 13 -14.77 -7.52 3.22
CA VAL A 13 -13.46 -8.07 2.85
C VAL A 13 -13.16 -7.79 1.39
N ALA A 14 -14.13 -8.05 0.50
CA ALA A 14 -13.99 -7.80 -0.93
C ALA A 14 -13.72 -6.31 -1.23
N ALA A 15 -14.44 -5.40 -0.56
CA ALA A 15 -14.22 -3.97 -0.71
C ALA A 15 -12.82 -3.54 -0.27
N ARG A 16 -12.31 -4.08 0.84
CA ARG A 16 -10.95 -3.75 1.34
C ARG A 16 -9.85 -4.34 0.47
N LEU A 17 -10.03 -5.55 -0.05
CA LEU A 17 -9.14 -6.14 -1.06
C LEU A 17 -9.14 -5.31 -2.34
N ALA A 18 -10.30 -4.91 -2.85
CA ALA A 18 -10.40 -4.06 -4.04
C ALA A 18 -9.71 -2.71 -3.84
N HIS A 19 -9.90 -2.08 -2.67
CA HIS A 19 -9.21 -0.85 -2.31
C HIS A 19 -7.68 -1.02 -2.27
N LEU A 20 -7.18 -2.13 -1.70
CA LEU A 20 -5.76 -2.46 -1.66
C LEU A 20 -5.20 -2.65 -3.08
N THR A 21 -5.89 -3.41 -3.95
CA THR A 21 -5.50 -3.61 -5.35
C THR A 21 -5.46 -2.29 -6.11
N GLN A 22 -6.48 -1.45 -5.95
CA GLN A 22 -6.53 -0.14 -6.60
C GLN A 22 -5.41 0.78 -6.10
N THR A 23 -5.14 0.76 -4.80
CA THR A 23 -4.04 1.51 -4.19
C THR A 23 -2.71 1.12 -4.81
N TYR A 24 -2.42 -0.18 -4.94
CA TYR A 24 -1.19 -0.64 -5.59
C TYR A 24 -1.11 -0.26 -7.06
N ALA A 25 -2.21 -0.35 -7.81
CA ALA A 25 -2.25 0.09 -9.20
C ALA A 25 -1.91 1.58 -9.32
N ILE A 26 -2.52 2.42 -8.48
CA ILE A 26 -2.25 3.87 -8.46
C ILE A 26 -0.78 4.14 -8.15
N ILE A 27 -0.24 3.55 -7.07
CA ILE A 27 1.17 3.76 -6.68
C ILE A 27 2.09 3.31 -7.81
N PHE A 28 1.84 2.15 -8.42
CA PHE A 28 2.66 1.60 -9.48
C PHE A 28 2.69 2.51 -10.71
N PHE A 29 1.53 2.90 -11.23
CA PHE A 29 1.47 3.78 -12.41
C PHE A 29 1.98 5.20 -12.12
N ALA A 30 1.66 5.75 -10.95
CA ALA A 30 2.19 7.04 -10.53
C ALA A 30 3.72 7.00 -10.40
N SER A 31 4.28 5.93 -9.83
CA SER A 31 5.73 5.76 -9.69
C SER A 31 6.42 5.59 -11.05
N ILE A 32 5.81 4.88 -12.00
CA ILE A 32 6.34 4.79 -13.37
C ILE A 32 6.33 6.18 -14.03
N ALA A 33 5.21 6.89 -13.95
CA ALA A 33 5.09 8.22 -14.56
C ALA A 33 6.10 9.22 -13.96
N THR A 34 6.28 9.23 -12.64
CA THR A 34 7.30 10.10 -12.00
C THR A 34 8.69 9.70 -12.42
N MET A 35 9.01 8.41 -12.50
CA MET A 35 10.32 7.95 -12.95
C MET A 35 10.64 8.41 -14.38
N PHE A 36 9.67 8.29 -15.30
CA PHE A 36 9.83 8.82 -16.66
C PHE A 36 10.08 10.33 -16.67
N ALA A 37 9.33 11.10 -15.88
CA ALA A 37 9.52 12.55 -15.79
C ALA A 37 10.92 12.91 -15.24
N ILE A 38 11.40 12.17 -14.24
CA ILE A 38 12.74 12.35 -13.68
C ILE A 38 13.80 12.08 -14.75
N LEU A 39 13.75 10.93 -15.42
CA LEU A 39 14.74 10.54 -16.41
C LEU A 39 14.75 11.45 -17.65
N ALA A 40 13.58 11.92 -18.08
CA ALA A 40 13.47 12.77 -19.26
C ALA A 40 13.86 14.24 -19.00
N TYR A 41 13.59 14.76 -17.79
CA TYR A 41 13.64 16.21 -17.56
C TYR A 41 14.52 16.66 -16.38
N ALA A 42 14.84 15.80 -15.40
CA ALA A 42 15.55 16.26 -14.21
C ALA A 42 16.93 16.86 -14.51
N SER A 43 17.67 16.29 -15.48
CA SER A 43 19.03 16.74 -15.84
C SER A 43 19.09 18.15 -16.44
N SER A 44 18.02 18.60 -17.09
CA SER A 44 17.93 19.95 -17.69
C SER A 44 17.03 20.91 -16.90
N ALA A 45 16.32 20.41 -15.88
CA ALA A 45 15.41 21.20 -15.07
C ALA A 45 16.15 22.11 -14.07
N GLY A 46 15.68 23.36 -13.96
CA GLY A 46 16.11 24.27 -12.90
C GLY A 46 15.69 23.80 -11.50
N LEU A 47 16.29 24.39 -10.47
CA LEU A 47 16.13 23.96 -9.07
C LEU A 47 14.66 23.88 -8.61
N ALA A 48 13.84 24.88 -8.95
CA ALA A 48 12.42 24.90 -8.58
C ALA A 48 11.62 23.71 -9.14
N ALA A 49 11.90 23.31 -10.40
CA ALA A 49 11.23 22.18 -11.04
C ALA A 49 11.68 20.84 -10.44
N ARG A 50 12.96 20.70 -10.08
CA ARG A 50 13.48 19.53 -9.35
C ARG A 50 12.81 19.39 -7.97
N PHE A 51 12.62 20.49 -7.24
CA PHE A 51 11.87 20.48 -5.98
C PHE A 51 10.41 20.08 -6.18
N ALA A 52 9.74 20.61 -7.21
CA ALA A 52 8.36 20.22 -7.50
C ALA A 52 8.25 18.71 -7.79
N LEU A 53 9.17 18.15 -8.58
CA LEU A 53 9.24 16.69 -8.83
C LEU A 53 9.46 15.91 -7.53
N ALA A 54 10.39 16.36 -6.67
CA ALA A 54 10.65 15.72 -5.39
C ALA A 54 9.40 15.74 -4.47
N THR A 55 8.65 16.84 -4.44
CA THR A 55 7.39 16.93 -3.69
C THR A 55 6.35 15.93 -4.19
N ILE A 56 6.23 15.73 -5.51
CA ILE A 56 5.31 14.73 -6.09
C ILE A 56 5.72 13.32 -5.65
N VAL A 57 7.02 13.00 -5.70
CA VAL A 57 7.54 11.70 -5.24
C VAL A 57 7.21 11.47 -3.77
N VAL A 58 7.42 12.47 -2.90
CA VAL A 58 7.07 12.39 -1.47
C VAL A 58 5.57 12.17 -1.29
N ALA A 59 4.73 12.94 -1.98
CA ALA A 59 3.28 12.83 -1.88
C ALA A 59 2.79 11.43 -2.29
N ASN A 60 3.29 10.90 -3.41
CA ASN A 60 2.97 9.56 -3.90
C ASN A 60 3.40 8.47 -2.90
N THR A 61 4.60 8.62 -2.32
CA THR A 61 5.14 7.68 -1.34
C THR A 61 4.29 7.68 -0.07
N VAL A 62 3.98 8.87 0.47
CA VAL A 62 3.15 9.02 1.68
C VAL A 62 1.75 8.48 1.45
N TYR A 63 1.11 8.83 0.33
CA TYR A 63 -0.19 8.27 -0.03
C TYR A 63 -0.13 6.74 -0.09
N GLY A 64 0.89 6.20 -0.77
CA GLY A 64 1.01 4.76 -0.93
C GLY A 64 1.19 4.01 0.39
N VAL A 65 2.01 4.56 1.29
CA VAL A 65 2.19 4.05 2.66
C VAL A 65 0.87 4.09 3.41
N LEU A 66 0.21 5.25 3.50
CA LEU A 66 -0.98 5.43 4.34
C LEU A 66 -2.20 4.66 3.83
N ALA A 67 -2.45 4.67 2.52
CA ALA A 67 -3.58 3.97 1.92
C ALA A 67 -3.42 2.44 2.04
N THR A 68 -2.20 1.93 1.81
CA THR A 68 -1.89 0.51 2.00
C THR A 68 -2.01 0.12 3.46
N LYS A 69 -1.51 0.95 4.39
CA LYS A 69 -1.63 0.74 5.83
C LYS A 69 -3.08 0.55 6.26
N SER A 70 -3.93 1.50 5.88
CA SER A 70 -5.33 1.51 6.29
C SER A 70 -6.05 0.25 5.82
N ALA A 71 -5.85 -0.15 4.55
CA ALA A 71 -6.48 -1.35 4.01
C ALA A 71 -5.98 -2.63 4.69
N LEU A 72 -4.68 -2.72 5.00
CA LEU A 72 -4.10 -3.89 5.67
C LEU A 72 -4.49 -3.98 7.16
N ASP A 73 -4.58 -2.86 7.86
CA ASP A 73 -5.03 -2.83 9.25
C ASP A 73 -6.50 -3.31 9.35
N ASP A 74 -7.36 -2.87 8.43
CA ASP A 74 -8.76 -3.32 8.36
C ASP A 74 -8.82 -4.83 8.05
N LEU A 75 -8.08 -5.31 7.04
CA LEU A 75 -8.04 -6.74 6.71
C LEU A 75 -7.51 -7.59 7.87
N LYS A 76 -6.54 -7.07 8.63
CA LYS A 76 -6.01 -7.75 9.82
C LYS A 76 -7.04 -7.84 10.93
N ALA A 77 -7.81 -6.78 11.18
CA ALA A 77 -8.91 -6.81 12.14
C ALA A 77 -9.98 -7.83 11.73
N MET A 78 -10.39 -7.81 10.46
CA MET A 78 -11.36 -8.76 9.91
C MET A 78 -10.87 -10.21 9.99
N LEU A 79 -9.57 -10.45 9.78
CA LEU A 79 -8.97 -11.77 9.94
C LEU A 79 -9.02 -12.23 11.40
N ALA A 80 -8.72 -11.35 12.35
CA ALA A 80 -8.76 -11.67 13.77
C ALA A 80 -10.18 -12.08 14.21
N ASP A 81 -11.21 -11.36 13.75
CA ASP A 81 -12.61 -11.69 14.01
C ASP A 81 -12.97 -13.08 13.44
N ALA A 82 -12.55 -13.40 12.21
CA ALA A 82 -12.80 -14.71 11.61
C ALA A 82 -12.06 -15.84 12.33
N VAL A 83 -10.84 -15.61 12.81
CA VAL A 83 -10.09 -16.59 13.59
C VAL A 83 -10.82 -16.95 14.89
N ASP A 84 -11.43 -15.97 15.55
CA ASP A 84 -12.20 -16.18 16.78
C ASP A 84 -13.47 -16.99 16.51
N ASP A 85 -14.24 -16.60 15.49
CA ASP A 85 -15.47 -17.27 15.07
C ASP A 85 -15.25 -18.73 14.62
N PHE A 86 -14.08 -19.03 14.03
CA PHE A 86 -13.73 -20.38 13.52
C PHE A 86 -12.71 -21.13 14.38
N SER A 87 -12.49 -20.69 15.62
CA SER A 87 -11.41 -21.15 16.51
C SER A 87 -11.36 -22.66 16.80
N GLY A 88 -12.48 -23.38 16.63
CA GLY A 88 -12.58 -24.83 16.78
C GLY A 88 -12.45 -25.65 15.48
N SER A 89 -12.20 -25.01 14.33
CA SER A 89 -12.15 -25.66 13.02
C SER A 89 -10.74 -25.69 12.43
N ASN A 90 -10.48 -26.66 11.55
CA ASN A 90 -9.25 -26.69 10.75
C ASN A 90 -9.07 -25.44 9.88
N PHE A 91 -10.17 -24.78 9.51
CA PHE A 91 -10.15 -23.52 8.77
C PHE A 91 -9.61 -22.37 9.61
N GLY A 92 -10.09 -22.21 10.85
CA GLY A 92 -9.55 -21.21 11.78
C GLY A 92 -8.07 -21.43 12.11
N ALA A 93 -7.62 -22.69 12.17
CA ALA A 93 -6.20 -23.02 12.33
C ALA A 93 -5.33 -22.56 11.13
N GLN A 94 -5.85 -22.63 9.91
CA GLN A 94 -5.17 -22.11 8.72
C GLN A 94 -5.14 -20.58 8.69
N LEU A 95 -6.25 -19.92 9.07
CA LEU A 95 -6.33 -18.45 9.13
C LEU A 95 -5.29 -17.85 10.09
N LYS A 96 -5.00 -18.51 11.22
CA LYS A 96 -3.96 -18.09 12.17
C LYS A 96 -2.55 -18.08 11.59
N GLN A 97 -2.30 -18.84 10.52
CA GLN A 97 -0.96 -18.93 9.91
C GLN A 97 -0.67 -17.79 8.92
N ILE A 98 -1.67 -16.97 8.57
CA ILE A 98 -1.48 -15.88 7.60
C ILE A 98 -0.55 -14.82 8.21
N PRO A 99 0.66 -14.60 7.65
CA PRO A 99 1.66 -13.70 8.24
C PRO A 99 1.38 -12.24 7.85
N THR A 100 0.27 -11.68 8.35
CA THR A 100 -0.19 -10.31 8.03
C THR A 100 0.89 -9.26 8.28
N ALA A 101 1.64 -9.38 9.38
CA ALA A 101 2.73 -8.46 9.70
C ALA A 101 3.84 -8.45 8.65
N LEU A 102 4.17 -9.62 8.07
CA LEU A 102 5.18 -9.73 7.00
C LEU A 102 4.68 -9.03 5.74
N TYR A 103 3.45 -9.33 5.30
CA TYR A 103 2.85 -8.68 4.13
C TYR A 103 2.82 -7.16 4.29
N THR A 104 2.40 -6.67 5.45
CA THR A 104 2.41 -5.24 5.77
C THR A 104 3.82 -4.65 5.71
N GLY A 105 4.78 -5.28 6.38
CA GLY A 105 6.17 -4.83 6.39
C GLY A 105 6.79 -4.77 4.98
N THR A 106 6.65 -5.83 4.20
CA THR A 106 7.16 -5.90 2.83
C THR A 106 6.54 -4.82 1.94
N SER A 107 5.24 -4.58 2.07
CA SER A 107 4.54 -3.58 1.26
C SER A 107 5.05 -2.16 1.56
N PHE A 108 5.25 -1.82 2.84
CA PHE A 108 5.85 -0.54 3.21
C PHE A 108 7.27 -0.38 2.70
N ILE A 109 8.10 -1.41 2.86
CA ILE A 109 9.50 -1.37 2.42
C ILE A 109 9.57 -1.13 0.91
N LEU A 110 8.73 -1.79 0.13
CA LEU A 110 8.68 -1.61 -1.32
C LEU A 110 8.30 -0.18 -1.72
N VAL A 111 7.23 0.38 -1.13
CA VAL A 111 6.79 1.75 -1.43
C VAL A 111 7.86 2.78 -1.02
N LEU A 112 8.47 2.61 0.16
CA LEU A 112 9.54 3.49 0.62
C LEU A 112 10.80 3.38 -0.24
N ALA A 113 11.19 2.17 -0.62
CA ALA A 113 12.34 1.96 -1.49
C ALA A 113 12.15 2.67 -2.84
N MET A 114 10.97 2.55 -3.45
CA MET A 114 10.65 3.28 -4.69
C MET A 114 10.77 4.79 -4.52
N GLY A 115 10.17 5.35 -3.47
CA GLY A 115 10.23 6.79 -3.18
C GLY A 115 11.67 7.29 -2.97
N VAL A 116 12.46 6.59 -2.15
CA VAL A 116 13.86 6.94 -1.87
C VAL A 116 14.71 6.86 -3.14
N THR A 117 14.54 5.82 -3.96
CA THR A 117 15.28 5.69 -5.23
C THR A 117 14.94 6.82 -6.20
N GLN A 118 13.67 7.23 -6.29
CA GLN A 118 13.27 8.36 -7.13
C GLN A 118 13.81 9.69 -6.64
N LEU A 119 13.80 9.93 -5.32
CA LEU A 119 14.41 11.11 -4.73
C LEU A 119 15.91 11.16 -4.99
N TRP A 120 16.59 10.02 -4.84
CA TRP A 120 18.01 9.90 -5.16
C TRP A 120 18.28 10.22 -6.62
N ALA A 121 17.47 9.68 -7.54
CA ALA A 121 17.59 9.94 -8.98
C ALA A 121 17.45 11.44 -9.32
N ILE A 122 16.55 12.17 -8.66
CA ILE A 122 16.40 13.63 -8.82
C ILE A 122 17.65 14.37 -8.35
N ILE A 123 18.23 13.96 -7.22
CA ILE A 123 19.40 14.62 -6.63
C ILE A 123 20.66 14.35 -7.46
N SER A 124 20.76 13.15 -8.06
CA SER A 124 21.89 12.74 -8.88
C SER A 124 21.85 13.22 -10.33
N ALA A 125 20.70 13.73 -10.80
CA ALA A 125 20.52 14.26 -12.15
C ALA A 125 21.09 15.67 -12.31
#